data_AF-A0A077PWF1-F1
#
_entry.id   AF-A0A077PWF1-F1
#
_cell.length_a   1.000
_cell.length_b   1.000
_cell.length_c   1.000
_cell.angle_alpha   90.00
_cell.angle_beta   90.00
_cell.angle_gamma   90.00
#
_symmetry.space_group_name_H-M   'P 1'
#
loop_
_entity.id
_entity.type
_entity.pdbx_description
1 polymer ?
#
loop_
_entity_poly.entity_id
_entity_poly.type
_entity_poly.pdbx_seq_one_letter_code
_entity_poly.pdbx_strand_id
1 'polypeptide(L)' 'MQHFSIKEIMSLSAKTCDRCNLHAESSDFEFHEFMSIERVAGYGSVFGDGETLQLDLCQHCVKAVLDQWISRKEVDFPN' A
#
# COMPACT_ATOMS: atom_id res chain seq x y z
N MET A 1 22.79 -35.38 -12.71
CA MET A 1 23.51 -34.10 -12.89
C MET A 1 22.45 -33.00 -12.96
N GLN A 2 22.54 -31.97 -12.12
CA GLN A 2 21.56 -30.87 -12.08
C GLN A 2 22.12 -29.66 -12.81
N HIS A 3 21.26 -28.94 -13.53
CA HIS A 3 21.60 -27.74 -14.27
C HIS A 3 20.72 -26.60 -13.77
N PHE A 4 21.33 -25.51 -13.36
CA PHE A 4 20.65 -24.32 -12.86
C PHE A 4 20.83 -23.17 -13.85
N SER A 5 19.82 -22.30 -13.93
CA SER A 5 19.86 -21.06 -14.71
C SER A 5 19.48 -19.88 -13.82
N ILE A 6 19.97 -18.69 -14.18
CA ILE A 6 19.64 -17.44 -13.49
C ILE A 6 18.27 -16.95 -13.98
N LYS A 7 17.46 -16.45 -13.07
CA LYS A 7 16.19 -15.79 -13.37
C LYS A 7 16.21 -14.39 -12.77
N GLU A 8 15.95 -13.38 -13.58
CA GLU A 8 15.80 -11.99 -13.15
C GLU A 8 14.32 -11.72 -12.85
N ILE A 9 14.03 -11.15 -11.68
CA ILE A 9 12.67 -10.91 -11.20
C ILE A 9 12.59 -9.47 -10.70
N MET A 10 11.54 -8.75 -11.08
CA MET A 10 11.25 -7.44 -10.51
C MET A 10 10.62 -7.61 -9.13
N SER A 11 11.22 -6.99 -8.12
CA SER A 11 10.68 -6.92 -6.76
C SER A 11 10.48 -5.47 -6.34
N LEU A 12 9.47 -5.24 -5.49
CA LEU A 12 9.23 -3.93 -4.89
C LEU A 12 10.26 -3.72 -3.77
N SER A 13 11.20 -2.80 -3.95
CA SER A 13 12.29 -2.55 -3.00
C SER A 13 11.97 -1.50 -1.95
N ALA A 14 11.10 -0.53 -2.27
CA ALA A 14 10.78 0.59 -1.39
C ALA A 14 9.42 1.22 -1.72
N LYS A 15 8.90 2.04 -0.81
CA LYS A 15 7.73 2.89 -1.00
C LYS A 15 8.02 4.31 -0.52
N THR A 16 7.34 5.27 -1.13
CA THR A 16 7.37 6.68 -0.69
C THR A 16 5.95 7.15 -0.48
N CYS A 17 5.67 7.78 0.67
CA CYS A 17 4.35 8.28 1.01
C CYS A 17 4.03 9.54 0.19
N ASP A 18 2.95 9.52 -0.59
CA ASP A 18 2.57 10.63 -1.47
C ASP A 18 2.21 11.91 -0.71
N ARG A 19 1.84 11.79 0.57
CA ARG A 19 1.46 12.94 1.40
C ARG A 19 2.63 13.60 2.12
N CYS A 20 3.52 12.81 2.71
CA CYS A 20 4.59 13.35 3.58
C CYS A 20 6.01 13.07 3.07
N ASN A 21 6.16 12.40 1.93
CA ASN A 21 7.44 12.00 1.34
C ASN A 21 8.29 11.08 2.23
N LEU A 22 7.69 10.44 3.25
CA LEU A 22 8.38 9.40 4.02
C LEU A 22 8.74 8.26 3.09
N HIS A 23 10.03 7.96 3.02
CA HIS A 23 10.58 6.83 2.27
C HIS A 23 10.83 5.65 3.22
N ALA A 24 10.43 4.45 2.80
CA ALA A 24 10.65 3.22 3.55
C ALA A 24 11.14 2.12 2.59
N GLU A 25 12.26 1.51 2.94
CA GLU A 25 12.81 0.36 2.22
C GLU A 25 12.06 -0.92 2.64
N SER A 26 12.08 -1.95 1.80
CA SER A 26 11.42 -3.24 2.04
C SER A 26 11.90 -3.98 3.29
N SER A 27 13.06 -3.59 3.84
CA SER A 27 13.57 -4.07 5.12
C SER A 27 13.02 -3.33 6.34
N ASP A 28 12.37 -2.19 6.15
CA ASP A 28 11.85 -1.36 7.22
C ASP A 28 10.46 -1.83 7.66
N PHE A 29 10.19 -1.83 8.96
CA PHE A 29 8.86 -2.16 9.48
C PHE A 29 7.78 -1.24 8.91
N GLU A 30 8.10 0.05 8.71
CA GLU A 30 7.17 1.04 8.17
C GLU A 30 6.67 0.64 6.78
N PHE A 31 7.50 0.04 5.92
CA PHE A 31 7.13 -0.36 4.55
C PHE A 31 5.94 -1.31 4.53
N HIS A 32 5.86 -2.21 5.51
CA HIS A 32 4.80 -3.21 5.62
C HIS A 32 3.46 -2.62 6.08
N GLU A 33 3.46 -1.42 6.65
CA GLU A 33 2.28 -0.73 7.18
C GLU A 33 1.71 0.33 6.21
N PHE A 34 2.27 0.45 5.01
CA PHE A 34 1.71 1.32 3.97
C PHE A 34 0.35 0.83 3.48
N MET A 35 -0.60 1.75 3.33
CA MET A 35 -1.82 1.52 2.57
C MET A 35 -1.58 1.94 1.12
N SER A 36 -1.61 0.96 0.22
CA SER A 36 -1.49 1.16 -1.23
C SER A 36 -2.84 0.96 -1.91
N ILE A 37 -3.24 1.88 -2.78
CA ILE A 37 -4.43 1.77 -3.63
C ILE A 37 -3.95 1.78 -5.08
N GLU A 38 -4.40 0.80 -5.85
CA GLU A 38 -4.29 0.82 -7.31
C GLU A 38 -5.60 0.28 -7.90
N ARG A 39 -6.33 1.12 -8.64
CA ARG A 39 -7.58 0.70 -9.28
C ARG A 39 -7.92 1.56 -10.49
N VAL A 40 -8.67 0.97 -11.41
CA VAL A 40 -9.27 1.69 -12.55
C VAL A 40 -10.67 2.17 -12.17
N ALA A 41 -10.98 3.42 -12.51
CA ALA A 41 -12.28 4.04 -12.32
C ALA A 41 -13.30 3.50 -13.34
N GLY A 42 -14.50 3.20 -12.87
CA GLY A 42 -15.61 2.75 -13.72
C GLY A 42 -16.32 3.91 -14.42
N TYR A 43 -17.33 3.57 -15.23
CA TYR A 43 -18.19 4.55 -15.91
C TYR A 43 -18.99 5.40 -14.91
N GLY A 44 -19.07 6.71 -15.15
CA GLY A 44 -19.70 7.69 -14.27
C GLY A 44 -18.90 8.00 -13.00
N SER A 45 -17.62 7.63 -12.94
CA SER A 45 -16.78 7.90 -11.76
C SER A 45 -16.57 9.40 -11.58
N VAL A 46 -16.61 9.86 -10.33
CA VAL A 46 -16.27 11.26 -9.98
C VAL A 46 -14.82 11.63 -10.29
N PHE A 47 -13.96 10.63 -10.51
CA PHE A 47 -12.57 10.81 -10.90
C PHE A 47 -12.35 10.80 -12.42
N GLY A 48 -13.39 10.57 -13.21
CA GLY A 48 -13.30 10.35 -14.66
C GLY A 48 -13.36 8.86 -15.01
N ASP A 49 -13.87 8.58 -16.22
CA ASP A 49 -14.09 7.23 -16.71
C ASP A 49 -12.79 6.61 -17.22
N GLY A 50 -12.44 5.41 -16.72
CA GLY A 50 -11.25 4.70 -17.14
C GLY A 50 -9.94 5.23 -16.53
N GLU A 51 -10.00 6.22 -15.65
CA GLU A 51 -8.83 6.78 -14.97
C GLU A 51 -8.21 5.78 -13.98
N THR A 52 -6.89 5.69 -13.97
CA THR A 52 -6.15 4.86 -13.01
C THR A 52 -5.83 5.67 -11.76
N LEU A 53 -6.34 5.23 -10.61
CA LEU A 53 -6.10 5.84 -9.31
C LEU A 53 -5.02 5.06 -8.58
N GLN A 54 -3.92 5.74 -8.26
CA GLN A 54 -2.80 5.22 -7.48
C GLN A 54 -2.56 6.10 -6.27
N LEU A 55 -2.27 5.48 -5.12
CA LEU A 55 -1.95 6.19 -3.88
C LEU A 55 -1.15 5.28 -2.93
N ASP A 56 -0.06 5.79 -2.38
CA ASP A 56 0.70 5.17 -1.30
C ASP A 56 0.75 6.09 -0.07
N LEU A 57 0.16 5.66 1.04
CA LEU A 57 0.21 6.38 2.31
C LEU A 57 0.87 5.56 3.41
N CYS A 58 1.82 6.16 4.13
CA CYS A 58 2.35 5.58 5.37
C CYS A 58 1.28 5.53 6.47
N GLN A 59 1.44 4.62 7.45
CA GLN A 59 0.45 4.43 8.54
C GLN A 59 0.10 5.73 9.29
N HIS A 60 1.08 6.62 9.44
CA HIS A 60 0.90 7.93 10.06
C HIS A 60 -0.07 8.81 9.26
N CYS A 61 0.05 8.82 7.93
CA CYS A 61 -0.84 9.58 7.04
C CYS A 61 -2.20 8.91 6.89
N VAL A 62 -2.25 7.58 6.84
CA VAL A 62 -3.50 6.82 6.89
C VAL A 62 -4.29 7.19 8.14
N LYS A 63 -3.65 7.16 9.31
CA LYS A 63 -4.31 7.58 10.56
C LYS A 63 -4.72 9.06 10.51
N ALA A 64 -3.82 9.95 10.11
CA ALA A 64 -4.13 11.38 10.09
C ALA A 64 -5.31 11.74 9.18
N VAL A 65 -5.47 11.04 8.05
CA VAL A 65 -6.52 11.32 7.07
C VAL A 65 -7.77 10.49 7.34
N LEU A 66 -7.66 9.21 7.68
CA LEU A 66 -8.76 8.26 7.63
C LEU A 66 -9.25 7.74 8.99
N ASP A 67 -8.55 8.00 10.11
CA ASP A 67 -8.80 7.35 11.42
C ASP A 67 -10.26 7.46 11.88
N GLN A 68 -10.94 8.58 11.62
CA GLN A 68 -12.34 8.76 12.01
C GLN A 68 -13.34 7.86 11.26
N TRP A 69 -12.95 7.29 10.13
CA TRP A 69 -13.78 6.37 9.33
C TRP A 69 -13.31 4.91 9.40
N ILE A 70 -12.20 4.63 10.09
CA ILE A 70 -11.68 3.28 10.24
C ILE A 70 -12.47 2.55 11.33
N SER A 71 -13.24 1.53 10.92
CA SER A 71 -13.93 0.62 11.83
C SER A 71 -12.96 -0.39 12.43
N ARG A 72 -12.93 -0.48 13.77
CA ARG A 72 -12.11 -1.45 14.50
C ARG A 72 -12.99 -2.63 14.92
N LYS A 73 -12.60 -3.85 14.56
CA LYS A 73 -13.19 -5.06 15.13
C LYS A 73 -12.32 -5.45 16.31
N GLU A 74 -12.88 -5.48 17.51
CA GLU A 74 -12.21 -6.11 18.64
C GLU A 74 -12.02 -7.60 18.31
N VAL A 75 -10.78 -8.06 18.40
CA VAL A 75 -10.47 -9.48 18.35
C VAL A 75 -10.46 -9.94 19.79
N ASP A 76 -11.46 -10.74 20.15
CA ASP A 76 -11.51 -11.40 21.45
C ASP A 76 -10.33 -12.38 21.51
N PHE A 77 -9.25 -12.02 22.22
CA PHE A 77 -8.16 -12.94 22.50
C PHE A 77 -8.58 -13.79 23.70
N PRO A 78 -8.75 -15.12 23.56
CA PRO A 78 -8.99 -15.96 24.72
C PRO A 78 -7.78 -15.86 25.66
N ASN A 79 -8.05 -15.55 26.94
CA ASN A 79 -7.08 -15.53 28.03
C ASN A 79 -6.33 -16.87 28.17
#